data_AF-A0A940DQQ1-F1
#
_entry.id   AF-A0A940DQQ1-F1
#
_cell.length_a   1.000
_cell.length_b   1.000
_cell.length_c   1.000
_cell.angle_alpha   90.00
_cell.angle_beta   90.00
_cell.angle_gamma   90.00
#
_symmetry.space_group_name_H-M   'P 1'
#
loop_
_entity.id
_entity.type
_entity.pdbx_description
1 polymer ?
#
loop_
_entity_poly.entity_id
_entity_poly.type
_entity_poly.pdbx_seq_one_letter_code
_entity_poly.pdbx_strand_id
1 'polypeptide(L)'
;MKTLSRIIMAGTAISVILSFNASAQPGPAPEQKMDPDHFIEAKAGRIADELALDDNTREKFIDTYCGYFREMHAVCPGPEGRFCPLEKRGPESTADRLTDKEIDKAMRERFDRQQKLLDLRVKYYEEYSKFLNPRQIQKVYDLQMKMAGRHFQHGPHHDRGPQPAHRHFHRHGPEHCCPAR
;
A
#
# COMPACT_ATOMS: atom_id res chain seq x y z
N MET A 1 29.73 38.80 -50.90
CA MET A 1 30.20 38.35 -52.25
C MET A 1 30.80 36.97 -52.06
N LYS A 2 30.06 35.91 -52.40
CA LYS A 2 30.39 34.93 -53.47
C LYS A 2 31.85 34.47 -53.35
N THR A 3 32.13 33.24 -52.92
CA THR A 3 32.15 31.99 -53.71
C THR A 3 32.89 30.95 -52.83
N LEU A 4 32.85 29.63 -52.94
CA LEU A 4 32.26 28.65 -53.84
C LEU A 4 32.42 27.32 -53.09
N SER A 5 31.38 26.49 -53.12
CA SER A 5 31.45 25.10 -52.70
C SER A 5 31.89 24.22 -53.89
N ARG A 6 32.60 23.10 -53.61
CA ARG A 6 32.52 21.75 -54.23
C ARG A 6 33.87 21.10 -54.51
N ILE A 7 33.83 19.75 -54.65
CA ILE A 7 34.82 18.79 -55.21
C ILE A 7 35.55 18.04 -54.04
N ILE A 8 35.39 16.74 -53.71
CA ILE A 8 34.87 15.52 -54.39
C ILE A 8 34.52 14.45 -53.33
N MET A 9 33.39 13.76 -53.52
CA MET A 9 33.12 12.41 -53.00
C MET A 9 33.91 11.38 -53.84
N ALA A 10 34.91 10.73 -53.26
CA ALA A 10 35.57 9.56 -53.83
C ALA A 10 35.73 8.52 -52.73
N GLY A 11 35.04 7.39 -52.88
CA GLY A 11 35.01 6.32 -51.89
C GLY A 11 36.26 5.45 -51.88
N THR A 12 36.53 4.86 -50.73
CA THR A 12 37.22 3.58 -50.60
C THR A 12 36.62 2.84 -49.42
N ALA A 13 36.08 1.66 -49.72
CA ALA A 13 35.57 0.70 -48.76
C ALA A 13 36.72 -0.02 -48.04
N ILE A 14 36.34 -0.64 -46.91
CA ILE A 14 37.01 -1.75 -46.20
C ILE A 14 38.11 -1.35 -45.21
N SER A 15 37.77 -1.43 -43.92
CA SER A 15 38.47 -2.33 -43.00
C SER A 15 37.66 -2.52 -41.73
N VAL A 16 37.25 -3.76 -41.51
CA VAL A 16 36.72 -4.26 -40.24
C VAL A 16 37.83 -4.16 -39.20
N ILE A 17 37.67 -3.30 -38.21
CA ILE A 17 38.38 -3.41 -36.94
C ILE A 17 37.32 -3.68 -35.88
N LEU A 18 37.22 -4.96 -35.49
CA LEU A 18 36.65 -5.38 -34.22
C LEU A 18 37.51 -4.80 -33.10
N SER A 19 37.17 -3.59 -32.64
CA SER A 19 37.68 -3.07 -31.38
C SER A 19 36.75 -3.56 -30.26
N PHE A 20 37.24 -4.53 -29.49
CA PHE A 20 36.75 -4.84 -28.15
C PHE A 20 36.78 -3.56 -27.31
N ASN A 21 35.65 -2.89 -27.16
CA ASN A 21 35.43 -2.02 -26.02
C ASN A 21 34.78 -2.89 -24.95
N ALA A 22 35.57 -3.34 -23.98
CA ALA A 22 35.06 -3.68 -22.68
C ALA A 22 34.56 -2.37 -22.04
N SER A 23 33.38 -1.91 -22.44
CA SER A 23 32.63 -0.99 -21.62
C SER A 23 32.24 -1.80 -20.38
N ALA A 24 32.99 -1.64 -19.29
CA ALA A 24 32.42 -1.81 -17.97
C ALA A 24 31.21 -0.88 -17.95
N GLN A 25 30.03 -1.43 -18.22
CA GLN A 25 28.79 -0.75 -17.93
C GLN A 25 28.90 -0.36 -16.46
N PRO A 26 28.71 0.92 -16.08
CA PRO A 26 28.44 1.20 -14.69
C PRO A 26 27.20 0.36 -14.39
N GLY A 27 27.38 -0.69 -13.58
CA GLY A 27 26.25 -1.42 -13.04
C GLY A 27 25.28 -0.38 -12.47
N PRO A 28 23.97 -0.60 -12.57
CA PRO A 28 23.01 0.35 -12.02
C PRO A 28 23.49 0.74 -10.62
N ALA A 29 23.67 2.04 -10.40
CA ALA A 29 24.02 2.57 -9.08
C ALA A 29 23.14 1.86 -8.05
N PRO A 30 23.67 1.44 -6.89
CA PRO A 30 22.88 0.72 -5.91
C PRO A 30 21.60 1.53 -5.72
N GLU A 31 20.47 0.95 -6.09
CA GLU A 31 19.16 1.56 -5.94
C GLU A 31 19.16 2.15 -4.54
N GLN A 32 19.16 3.48 -4.44
CA GLN A 32 18.97 4.12 -3.16
C GLN A 32 17.61 3.63 -2.72
N LYS A 33 17.59 2.63 -1.83
CA LYS A 33 16.41 2.24 -1.10
C LYS A 33 15.93 3.53 -0.47
N MET A 34 14.91 4.12 -1.09
CA MET A 34 14.30 5.35 -0.64
C MET A 34 13.99 5.16 0.84
N ASP A 35 14.53 6.04 1.67
CA ASP A 35 14.45 5.91 3.12
C ASP A 35 12.97 5.75 3.53
N PRO A 36 12.59 4.64 4.19
CA PRO A 36 11.23 4.37 4.67
C PRO A 36 10.58 5.57 5.35
N ASP A 37 11.36 6.29 6.15
CA ASP A 37 10.88 7.44 6.91
C ASP A 37 10.47 8.59 5.96
N HIS A 38 11.23 8.83 4.89
CA HIS A 38 10.91 9.87 3.91
C HIS A 38 9.61 9.60 3.13
N PHE A 39 9.32 8.32 2.84
CA PHE A 39 8.06 7.95 2.17
C PHE A 39 6.85 8.21 3.08
N ILE A 40 6.97 7.89 4.37
CA ILE A 40 5.93 8.12 5.37
C ILE A 40 5.67 9.62 5.55
N GLU A 41 6.73 10.43 5.62
CA GLU A 41 6.63 11.89 5.68
C GLU A 41 5.94 12.47 4.44
N ALA A 42 6.32 12.05 3.24
CA ALA A 42 5.70 12.50 2.00
C ALA A 42 4.19 12.14 1.96
N LYS A 43 3.82 10.97 2.48
CA LYS A 43 2.41 10.56 2.61
C LYS A 43 1.66 11.43 3.62
N ALA A 44 2.26 11.70 4.76
CA ALA A 44 1.70 12.59 5.78
C ALA A 44 1.50 14.00 5.22
N GLY A 45 2.48 14.52 4.46
CA GLY A 45 2.38 15.81 3.77
C GLY A 45 1.17 15.90 2.85
N ARG A 46 0.94 14.88 2.01
CA ARG A 46 -0.24 14.84 1.12
C ARG A 46 -1.56 14.83 1.88
N ILE A 47 -1.64 14.12 3.01
CA ILE A 47 -2.84 14.11 3.85
C ILE A 47 -3.06 15.49 4.48
N ALA A 48 -2.00 16.13 4.96
CA ALA A 48 -2.07 17.49 5.49
C ALA A 48 -2.57 18.49 4.44
N ASP A 49 -2.08 18.37 3.19
CA ASP A 49 -2.54 19.17 2.06
C ASP A 49 -4.04 18.95 1.78
N GLU A 50 -4.50 17.70 1.74
CA GLU A 50 -5.91 17.36 1.48
C GLU A 50 -6.85 17.77 2.63
N LEU A 51 -6.32 17.88 3.84
CA LEU A 51 -7.03 18.44 5.01
C LEU A 51 -6.97 19.97 5.08
N ALA A 52 -6.18 20.62 4.23
CA ALA A 52 -5.90 22.05 4.25
C ALA A 52 -5.44 22.54 5.63
N LEU A 53 -4.49 21.82 6.25
CA LEU A 53 -3.91 22.22 7.53
C LEU A 53 -3.01 23.44 7.37
N ASP A 54 -3.04 24.35 8.33
CA ASP A 54 -2.06 25.45 8.43
C ASP A 54 -0.67 24.90 8.78
N ASP A 55 0.38 25.69 8.57
CA ASP A 55 1.77 25.26 8.72
C ASP A 55 2.09 24.68 10.11
N ASN A 56 1.55 25.27 11.18
CA ASN A 56 1.78 24.81 12.54
C ASN A 56 1.05 23.49 12.83
N THR A 57 -0.18 23.34 12.35
CA THR A 57 -0.93 22.08 12.48
C THR A 57 -0.35 20.98 11.57
N ARG A 58 0.15 21.34 10.39
CA ARG A 58 0.82 20.43 9.45
C ARG A 58 2.05 19.80 10.08
N GLU A 59 2.92 20.59 10.70
CA GLU A 59 4.15 20.08 11.33
C GLU A 59 3.82 19.04 12.42
N LYS A 60 2.91 19.39 13.34
CA LYS A 60 2.42 18.47 14.39
C LYS A 60 1.80 17.22 13.81
N PHE A 61 1.02 17.37 12.74
CA PHE A 61 0.38 16.24 12.07
C PHE A 61 1.40 15.30 11.46
N ILE A 62 2.40 15.80 10.74
CA ILE A 62 3.43 14.99 10.10
C ILE A 62 4.21 14.20 11.16
N ASP A 63 4.68 14.86 12.22
CA ASP A 63 5.41 14.21 13.32
C ASP A 63 4.57 13.10 13.98
N THR A 64 3.32 13.43 14.34
CA THR A 64 2.38 12.47 14.95
C THR A 64 2.11 11.28 14.03
N TYR A 65 1.94 11.52 12.72
CA TYR A 65 1.68 10.49 11.73
C TYR A 65 2.89 9.58 11.50
N CYS A 66 4.10 10.13 11.48
CA CYS A 66 5.33 9.35 11.38
C CYS A 66 5.54 8.45 12.60
N GLY A 67 5.29 8.98 13.81
CA GLY A 67 5.29 8.19 15.04
C GLY A 67 4.29 7.03 14.97
N TYR A 68 3.06 7.31 14.51
CA TYR A 68 2.02 6.29 14.36
C TYR A 68 2.45 5.14 13.45
N PHE A 69 3.02 5.46 12.28
CA PHE A 69 3.50 4.45 11.34
C PHE A 69 4.65 3.63 11.90
N ARG A 70 5.57 4.24 12.64
CA ARG A 70 6.70 3.56 13.29
C ARG A 70 6.22 2.53 14.33
N GLU A 71 5.30 2.93 15.20
CA GLU A 71 4.71 2.02 16.19
C GLU A 71 3.83 0.94 15.54
N MET A 72 3.05 1.28 14.52
CA MET A 72 2.26 0.31 13.76
C MET A 72 3.15 -0.74 13.09
N HIS A 73 4.24 -0.32 12.45
CA HIS A 73 5.18 -1.21 11.79
C HIS A 73 5.86 -2.17 12.77
N ALA A 74 6.13 -1.72 14.01
CA ALA A 74 6.66 -2.58 15.06
C ALA A 74 5.66 -3.67 15.52
N VAL A 75 4.36 -3.36 15.53
CA VAL A 75 3.31 -4.35 15.86
C VAL A 75 3.03 -5.32 14.71
N CYS A 76 3.21 -4.85 13.48
CA CYS A 76 2.78 -5.55 12.28
C CYS A 76 3.69 -5.20 11.10
N PRO A 77 4.83 -5.91 10.98
CA PRO A 77 5.78 -5.68 9.91
C PRO A 77 5.12 -6.04 8.58
N GLY A 78 4.93 -5.03 7.75
CA GLY A 78 4.35 -5.14 6.41
C GLY A 78 4.90 -3.99 5.57
N PRO A 79 4.89 -4.10 4.24
CA PRO A 79 5.43 -3.04 3.41
C PRO A 79 4.67 -1.74 3.62
N GLU A 80 5.44 -0.66 3.64
CA GLU A 80 4.99 0.70 3.94
C GLU A 80 3.73 1.06 3.17
N GLY A 81 2.75 1.62 3.90
CA GLY A 81 1.49 2.06 3.32
C GLY A 81 0.38 1.00 3.29
N ARG A 82 0.67 -0.28 3.55
CA ARG A 82 -0.40 -1.24 3.87
C ARG A 82 -0.67 -1.22 5.36
N PHE A 83 -1.79 -0.62 5.78
CA PHE A 83 -2.38 -0.97 7.07
C PHE A 83 -2.49 -2.49 7.12
N CYS A 84 -2.07 -3.10 8.23
CA CYS A 84 -2.19 -4.53 8.46
C CYS A 84 -3.45 -5.05 7.78
N PRO A 85 -3.31 -5.88 6.73
CA PRO A 85 -4.42 -6.69 6.30
C PRO A 85 -4.99 -7.31 7.58
N LEU A 86 -6.30 -7.14 7.84
CA LEU A 86 -7.01 -8.19 8.55
C LEU A 86 -6.55 -9.46 7.84
N GLU A 87 -5.68 -10.23 8.49
CA GLU A 87 -4.80 -11.17 7.81
C GLU A 87 -5.64 -11.93 6.79
N LYS A 88 -5.22 -11.90 5.51
CA LYS A 88 -5.73 -12.89 4.57
C LYS A 88 -5.46 -14.22 5.26
N ARG A 89 -6.53 -15.00 5.49
CA ARG A 89 -6.43 -16.37 5.98
C ARG A 89 -5.22 -16.96 5.26
N GLY A 90 -4.20 -17.39 6.02
CA GLY A 90 -3.09 -18.12 5.42
C GLY A 90 -3.68 -19.19 4.49
N PRO A 91 -3.00 -19.54 3.39
CA PRO A 91 -3.58 -20.43 2.39
C PRO A 91 -4.24 -21.59 3.13
N GLU A 92 -5.54 -21.82 2.90
CA GLU A 92 -6.32 -22.81 3.66
C GLU A 92 -5.59 -24.17 3.75
N SER A 93 -4.72 -24.44 2.77
CA SER A 93 -3.78 -25.55 2.68
C SER A 93 -2.71 -25.68 3.78
N THR A 94 -2.54 -24.74 4.72
CA THR A 94 -1.61 -24.90 5.86
C THR A 94 -2.31 -25.38 7.13
N ALA A 95 -3.63 -25.19 7.26
CA ALA A 95 -4.36 -25.67 8.43
C ALA A 95 -4.32 -27.20 8.52
N ASP A 96 -4.42 -27.88 7.38
CA ASP A 96 -4.36 -29.35 7.28
C ASP A 96 -2.99 -29.96 7.67
N ARG A 97 -1.96 -29.12 7.88
CA ARG A 97 -0.58 -29.53 8.21
C ARG A 97 -0.15 -29.16 9.63
N LEU A 98 -0.96 -28.39 10.36
CA LEU A 98 -0.64 -27.90 11.69
C LEU A 98 -1.39 -28.70 12.75
N THR A 99 -0.76 -28.87 13.90
CA THR A 99 -1.39 -29.48 15.09
C THR A 99 -2.32 -28.49 15.77
N ASP A 100 -3.32 -28.99 16.51
CA ASP A 100 -4.26 -28.14 17.28
C ASP A 100 -3.54 -27.13 18.20
N LYS A 101 -2.39 -27.51 18.76
CA LYS A 101 -1.57 -26.61 19.60
C LYS A 101 -0.94 -25.47 18.80
N GLU A 102 -0.47 -25.74 17.59
CA GLU A 102 0.09 -24.70 16.71
C GLU A 102 -1.01 -23.77 16.21
N ILE A 103 -2.20 -24.30 15.92
CA ILE A 103 -3.36 -23.51 15.55
C ILE A 103 -3.81 -22.62 16.72
N ASP A 104 -3.94 -23.14 17.95
CA ASP A 104 -4.29 -22.35 19.14
C ASP A 104 -3.27 -21.24 19.41
N LYS A 105 -1.97 -21.55 19.33
CA LYS A 105 -0.90 -20.56 19.47
C LYS A 105 -1.02 -19.45 18.42
N ALA A 106 -1.18 -19.80 17.14
CA ALA A 106 -1.32 -18.83 16.07
C ALA A 106 -2.58 -17.95 16.22
N MET A 107 -3.69 -18.53 16.70
CA MET A 107 -4.92 -17.77 17.00
C MET A 107 -4.69 -16.76 18.13
N ARG A 108 -4.03 -17.15 19.22
CA ARG A 108 -3.69 -16.26 20.35
C ARG A 108 -2.78 -15.12 19.90
N GLU A 109 -1.70 -15.43 19.19
CA GLU A 109 -0.78 -14.42 18.67
C GLU A 109 -1.50 -13.42 17.74
N ARG A 110 -2.46 -13.90 16.94
CA ARG A 110 -3.30 -13.05 16.10
C ARG A 110 -4.16 -12.11 16.94
N PHE A 111 -4.83 -12.61 17.99
CA PHE A 111 -5.63 -11.77 18.88
C PHE A 111 -4.79 -10.72 19.59
N ASP A 112 -3.62 -11.11 20.11
CA ASP A 112 -2.70 -10.19 20.77
C ASP A 112 -2.23 -9.08 19.81
N ARG A 113 -1.91 -9.44 18.55
CA ARG A 113 -1.58 -8.44 17.51
C ARG A 113 -2.74 -7.50 17.24
N GLN A 114 -3.97 -8.01 17.11
CA GLN A 114 -5.14 -7.17 16.86
C GLN A 114 -5.43 -6.22 18.03
N GLN A 115 -5.27 -6.68 19.27
CA GLN A 115 -5.43 -5.85 20.46
C GLN A 115 -4.41 -4.70 20.46
N LYS A 116 -3.12 -5.01 20.26
CA LYS A 116 -2.06 -3.97 20.16
C LYS A 116 -2.35 -2.94 19.06
N LEU A 117 -2.87 -3.38 17.92
CA LEU A 117 -3.22 -2.47 16.83
C LEU A 117 -4.42 -1.58 17.19
N LEU A 118 -5.40 -2.11 17.93
CA LEU A 118 -6.53 -1.33 18.44
C LEU A 118 -6.05 -0.29 19.47
N ASP A 119 -5.21 -0.71 20.42
CA ASP A 119 -4.65 0.17 21.45
C ASP A 119 -3.87 1.33 20.80
N LEU A 120 -3.09 1.07 19.75
CA LEU A 120 -2.42 2.11 18.97
C LEU A 120 -3.39 3.07 18.28
N ARG A 121 -4.50 2.59 17.72
CA ARG A 121 -5.51 3.45 17.10
C ARG A 121 -6.20 4.36 18.12
N VAL A 122 -6.48 3.83 19.32
CA VAL A 122 -7.04 4.62 20.43
C VAL A 122 -6.03 5.68 20.88
N LYS A 123 -4.77 5.29 21.15
CA LYS A 123 -3.69 6.21 21.51
C LYS A 123 -3.55 7.36 20.52
N TYR A 124 -3.45 7.06 19.22
CA TYR A 124 -3.23 8.10 18.21
C TYR A 124 -4.47 8.92 17.89
N TYR A 125 -5.68 8.40 18.12
CA TYR A 125 -6.89 9.24 18.12
C TYR A 125 -6.78 10.34 19.18
N GLU A 126 -6.36 9.99 20.40
CA GLU A 126 -6.16 10.97 21.47
C GLU A 126 -5.07 12.00 21.12
N GLU A 127 -3.95 11.56 20.55
CA GLU A 127 -2.89 12.46 20.09
C GLU A 127 -3.39 13.43 19.01
N TYR A 128 -4.08 12.94 17.97
CA TYR A 128 -4.64 13.81 16.94
C TYR A 128 -5.70 14.76 17.50
N SER A 129 -6.50 14.33 18.49
CA SER A 129 -7.57 15.15 19.07
C SER A 129 -7.07 16.43 19.75
N LYS A 130 -5.77 16.52 20.06
CA LYS A 130 -5.13 17.71 20.63
C LYS A 130 -5.04 18.87 19.63
N PHE A 131 -5.07 18.59 18.32
CA PHE A 131 -4.89 19.61 17.28
C PHE A 131 -5.76 19.44 16.03
N LEU A 132 -6.50 18.33 15.90
CA LEU A 132 -7.49 18.10 14.86
C LEU A 132 -8.88 17.90 15.46
N ASN A 133 -9.91 18.32 14.73
CA ASN A 133 -11.28 18.01 15.10
C ASN A 133 -11.68 16.59 14.64
N PRO A 134 -12.74 15.99 15.22
CA PRO A 134 -13.15 14.62 14.86
C PRO A 134 -13.43 14.40 13.36
N ARG A 135 -13.91 15.41 12.63
CA ARG A 135 -14.16 15.30 11.18
C ARG A 135 -12.86 15.22 10.38
N GLN A 136 -11.84 15.97 10.78
CA GLN A 136 -10.50 15.89 10.17
C GLN A 136 -9.87 14.54 10.47
N ILE A 137 -9.98 14.03 11.71
CA ILE A 137 -9.44 12.72 12.10
C ILE A 137 -10.12 11.60 11.31
N GLN A 138 -11.44 11.65 11.12
CA GLN A 138 -12.13 10.71 10.24
C GLN A 138 -11.56 10.72 8.82
N LYS A 139 -11.34 11.91 8.24
CA LYS A 139 -10.72 12.03 6.91
C LYS A 139 -9.31 11.45 6.87
N VAL A 140 -8.49 11.61 7.92
CA VAL A 140 -7.16 10.96 8.00
C VAL A 140 -7.30 9.45 7.80
N TYR A 141 -8.24 8.81 8.49
CA TYR A 141 -8.48 7.37 8.36
C TYR A 141 -8.97 6.98 6.97
N ASP A 142 -9.89 7.75 6.38
CA ASP A 142 -10.40 7.48 5.03
C ASP A 142 -9.27 7.55 3.99
N LEU A 143 -8.40 8.57 4.10
CA LEU A 143 -7.25 8.75 3.22
C LEU A 143 -6.18 7.68 3.43
N GLN A 144 -5.89 7.31 4.67
CA GLN A 144 -5.02 6.19 4.99
C GLN A 144 -5.50 4.89 4.30
N MET A 145 -6.81 4.63 4.32
CA MET A 145 -7.40 3.43 3.70
C MET A 145 -7.40 3.50 2.17
N LYS A 146 -7.73 4.66 1.59
CA LYS A 146 -7.67 4.91 0.14
C LYS A 146 -6.26 4.68 -0.41
N MET A 147 -5.25 5.21 0.28
CA MET A 147 -3.84 5.05 -0.12
C MET A 147 -3.31 3.62 0.07
N ALA A 148 -3.86 2.86 1.01
CA ALA A 148 -3.49 1.46 1.24
C ALA A 148 -4.00 0.50 0.16
N GLY A 149 -4.69 0.99 -0.89
CA GLY A 149 -5.22 0.17 -1.98
C GLY A 149 -6.34 -0.78 -1.58
N ARG A 150 -6.77 -0.75 -0.31
CA ARG A 150 -7.98 -1.43 0.16
C ARG A 150 -9.17 -0.61 -0.28
N HIS A 151 -9.53 -0.78 -1.54
CA HIS A 151 -10.79 -0.31 -2.08
C HIS A 151 -11.90 -0.89 -1.21
N PHE A 152 -12.56 -0.05 -0.41
CA PHE A 152 -13.98 -0.21 -0.09
C PHE A 152 -14.86 0.08 -1.33
N GLN A 153 -14.29 0.09 -2.54
CA GLN A 153 -15.05 -0.14 -3.77
C GLN A 153 -15.18 -1.66 -4.01
N HIS A 154 -15.91 -2.30 -3.11
CA HIS A 154 -16.86 -3.32 -3.55
C HIS A 154 -18.27 -2.72 -3.43
N GLY A 155 -18.50 -1.61 -4.13
CA GLY A 155 -19.86 -1.29 -4.56
C GLY A 155 -20.31 -2.39 -5.53
N PRO A 156 -21.61 -2.72 -5.60
CA PRO A 156 -22.08 -3.88 -6.34
C PRO A 156 -21.59 -3.81 -7.78
N HIS A 157 -21.00 -4.90 -8.27
CA HIS A 157 -20.78 -5.14 -9.68
C HIS A 157 -22.14 -5.17 -10.39
N HIS A 158 -22.68 -4.00 -10.72
CA HIS A 158 -23.69 -3.87 -11.76
C HIS A 158 -22.98 -3.59 -13.08
N ASP A 159 -23.36 -4.41 -14.06
CA ASP A 159 -22.94 -4.41 -15.46
C ASP A 159 -21.56 -4.96 -15.83
N ARG A 160 -21.51 -6.28 -16.03
CA ARG A 160 -20.98 -6.87 -17.29
C ARG A 160 -21.73 -8.17 -17.67
N GLY A 161 -22.69 -8.05 -18.59
CA GLY A 161 -22.94 -9.01 -19.68
C GLY A 161 -23.51 -10.41 -19.35
N PRO A 162 -24.03 -11.14 -20.36
CA PRO A 162 -25.05 -12.18 -20.17
C PRO A 162 -24.51 -13.45 -19.48
N GLN A 163 -25.25 -13.92 -18.47
CA GLN A 163 -25.05 -15.22 -17.83
C GLN A 163 -25.32 -16.37 -18.81
N PRO A 164 -24.49 -17.44 -18.84
CA PRO A 164 -24.87 -18.68 -19.49
C PRO A 164 -25.98 -19.39 -18.70
N ALA A 165 -26.97 -19.88 -19.44
CA ALA A 165 -28.23 -20.40 -18.95
C ALA A 165 -28.09 -21.64 -18.02
N HIS A 166 -28.89 -21.59 -16.95
CA HIS A 166 -29.49 -22.68 -16.18
C HIS A 166 -28.67 -23.92 -15.79
N ARG A 167 -28.48 -24.07 -14.47
CA ARG A 167 -28.77 -25.35 -13.80
C ARG A 167 -29.71 -25.09 -12.62
N HIS A 168 -30.97 -25.53 -12.77
CA HIS A 168 -31.96 -25.55 -11.70
C HIS A 168 -31.49 -26.53 -10.61
N PHE A 169 -31.33 -26.03 -9.39
CA PHE A 169 -31.48 -26.86 -8.19
C PHE A 169 -32.54 -26.19 -7.31
N HIS A 170 -33.74 -26.78 -7.32
CA HIS A 170 -34.74 -26.52 -6.30
C HIS A 170 -34.21 -27.02 -4.96
N ARG A 171 -34.15 -26.13 -3.96
CA ARG A 171 -34.33 -26.55 -2.57
C ARG A 171 -35.12 -25.49 -1.83
N HIS A 172 -36.28 -25.92 -1.35
CA HIS A 172 -37.20 -25.21 -0.49
C HIS A 172 -36.50 -24.73 0.80
N GLY A 173 -37.00 -23.61 1.37
CA GLY A 173 -36.45 -22.87 2.53
C GLY A 173 -36.48 -23.62 3.89
N PRO A 174 -36.48 -22.93 5.06
CA PRO A 174 -37.24 -21.70 5.31
C PRO A 174 -36.45 -20.55 5.97
N GLU A 175 -37.20 -19.47 6.11
CA GLU A 175 -36.90 -18.15 6.63
C GLU A 175 -36.59 -18.11 8.14
N HIS A 176 -35.99 -16.97 8.54
CA HIS A 176 -35.88 -16.41 9.89
C HIS A 176 -34.87 -17.03 10.88
N CYS A 177 -33.85 -16.24 11.24
CA CYS A 177 -33.84 -15.45 12.49
C CYS A 177 -32.43 -14.91 12.81
N CYS A 178 -32.31 -13.58 12.87
CA CYS A 178 -31.36 -12.93 13.78
C CYS A 178 -32.17 -12.14 14.81
N PRO A 179 -32.04 -12.39 16.12
CA PRO A 179 -32.33 -11.39 17.12
C PRO A 179 -31.05 -10.64 17.50
N ALA A 180 -31.14 -9.32 17.47
CA ALA A 180 -30.19 -8.44 18.11
C ALA A 180 -30.21 -8.66 19.64
N ARG A 181 -29.03 -8.64 20.27
CA ARG A 181 -28.90 -8.27 21.67
C ARG A 181 -27.58 -7.56 21.91
#